data_AF-A0A6G8F3I6-F1
#
_entry.id   AF-A0A6G8F3I6-F1
#
_cell.length_a   1.000
_cell.length_b   1.000
_cell.length_c   1.000
_cell.angle_alpha   90.00
_cell.angle_beta   90.00
_cell.angle_gamma   90.00
#
_symmetry.space_group_name_H-M   'P 1'
#
loop_
_entity.id
_entity.type
_entity.pdbx_description
1 polymer ?
#
loop_
_entity_poly.entity_id
_entity_poly.type
_entity_poly.pdbx_seq_one_letter_code
_entity_poly.pdbx_strand_id
1 'polypeptide(L)'
;MNVYKNDEDFWRNPEDRRNVWDFSYYAITVLYYILSDYFSVIKIPEEETKYKLLPQILNDDYNNLSEKKVRNLLGSLKQYRNFFESEDDMTDDEERVFAEKLVWNLHKIISLLPWLNMYNFSFVKGLSDDITLQSGFSFQELLFPNKIIADKILPVLRSFTEVSINNPGFFYRCYTSNERGRQWDWIMSKMVTAFEWLSTNYKCTGNNEIPDEIVFGFHAFAEFLIEMNQP
;
A
#
# COMPACT_ATOMS: atom_id res chain seq x y z
N MET A 1 -0.13 21.55 7.06
CA MET A 1 -0.98 21.57 5.85
C MET A 1 -2.11 20.57 6.11
N ASN A 2 -3.35 21.04 6.26
CA ASN A 2 -4.52 20.21 6.54
C ASN A 2 -5.00 19.51 5.25
N VAL A 3 -4.30 18.46 4.80
CA VAL A 3 -4.61 17.73 3.54
C VAL A 3 -5.57 16.55 3.78
N TYR A 4 -6.42 16.63 4.80
CA TYR A 4 -7.46 15.63 5.05
C TYR A 4 -8.81 16.33 5.20
N LYS A 5 -9.25 17.03 4.16
CA LYS A 5 -10.69 17.21 3.98
C LYS A 5 -11.17 15.99 3.22
N ASN A 6 -11.69 15.02 3.98
CA ASN A 6 -12.59 13.99 3.49
C ASN A 6 -13.86 14.66 2.95
N ASP A 7 -13.76 15.38 1.84
CA ASP A 7 -14.93 15.66 1.03
C ASP A 7 -15.23 14.35 0.30
N GLU A 8 -16.15 13.54 0.82
CA GLU A 8 -16.60 12.31 0.16
C GLU A 8 -17.07 12.58 -1.29
N ASP A 9 -17.45 13.83 -1.57
CA ASP A 9 -17.84 14.33 -2.89
C ASP A 9 -16.65 14.51 -3.85
N PHE A 10 -15.42 14.62 -3.36
CA PHE A 10 -14.22 14.74 -4.21
C PHE A 10 -14.05 13.52 -5.12
N TRP A 11 -14.23 12.33 -4.55
CA TRP A 11 -14.09 11.06 -5.25
C TRP A 11 -15.26 10.76 -6.21
N ARG A 12 -16.30 11.61 -6.28
CA ARG A 12 -17.52 11.30 -7.05
C ARG A 12 -17.50 11.70 -8.53
N ASN A 13 -16.40 12.26 -9.04
CA ASN A 13 -16.29 12.63 -10.46
C ASN A 13 -15.58 11.53 -11.29
N PRO A 14 -16.31 10.66 -12.00
CA PRO A 14 -15.72 9.53 -12.73
C PRO A 14 -14.89 9.93 -13.96
N GLU A 15 -15.11 11.12 -14.53
CA GLU A 15 -14.36 11.60 -15.70
C GLU A 15 -13.04 12.27 -15.34
N ASP A 16 -12.78 12.46 -14.05
CA ASP A 16 -11.61 13.19 -13.59
C ASP A 16 -10.41 12.27 -13.35
N ARG A 17 -9.45 12.27 -14.27
CA ARG A 17 -8.17 11.55 -14.07
C ARG A 17 -7.42 12.01 -12.81
N ARG A 18 -7.71 13.21 -12.28
CA ARG A 18 -7.16 13.70 -11.01
C ARG A 18 -7.54 12.79 -9.84
N ASN A 19 -8.74 12.22 -9.84
CA ASN A 19 -9.20 11.32 -8.77
C ASN A 19 -8.31 10.06 -8.62
N VAL A 20 -7.66 9.62 -9.71
CA VAL A 20 -6.73 8.50 -9.62
C VAL A 20 -5.39 8.94 -9.05
N TRP A 21 -4.87 10.08 -9.51
CA TRP A 21 -3.64 10.69 -9.00
C TRP A 21 -3.74 10.99 -7.50
N ASP A 22 -4.84 11.59 -7.08
CA ASP A 22 -5.11 11.93 -5.69
C ASP A 22 -5.29 10.67 -4.82
N PHE A 23 -5.88 9.60 -5.36
CA PHE A 23 -5.97 8.32 -4.67
C PHE A 23 -4.59 7.71 -4.44
N SER A 24 -3.75 7.68 -5.49
CA SER A 24 -2.39 7.16 -5.40
C SER A 24 -1.55 7.94 -4.41
N TYR A 25 -1.60 9.27 -4.47
CA TYR A 25 -0.95 10.15 -3.51
C TYR A 25 -1.44 9.90 -2.08
N TYR A 26 -2.76 9.80 -1.88
CA TYR A 26 -3.36 9.52 -0.58
C TYR A 26 -2.88 8.19 0.00
N ALA A 27 -2.99 7.10 -0.77
CA ALA A 27 -2.60 5.76 -0.34
C ALA A 27 -1.11 5.71 0.04
N ILE A 28 -0.24 6.29 -0.77
CA ILE A 28 1.20 6.31 -0.51
C ILE A 28 1.54 7.17 0.70
N THR A 29 0.86 8.30 0.87
CA THR A 29 1.04 9.15 2.05
C THR A 29 0.65 8.42 3.33
N VAL A 30 -0.48 7.71 3.32
CA VAL A 30 -0.92 6.87 4.45
C VAL A 30 0.11 5.78 4.76
N LEU A 31 0.56 5.05 3.75
CA LEU A 31 1.57 4.00 3.92
C LEU A 31 2.88 4.57 4.47
N TYR A 32 3.38 5.67 3.91
CA TYR A 32 4.64 6.30 4.31
C TYR A 32 4.64 6.65 5.79
N TYR A 33 3.64 7.39 6.25
CA TYR A 33 3.59 7.90 7.61
C TYR A 33 3.45 6.79 8.65
N ILE A 34 2.51 5.85 8.44
CA ILE A 34 2.28 4.75 9.38
C ILE A 34 3.51 3.83 9.44
N LEU A 35 4.09 3.47 8.28
CA LEU A 35 5.24 2.57 8.25
C LEU A 35 6.49 3.24 8.81
N SER A 36 6.69 4.54 8.58
CA SER A 36 7.82 5.30 9.14
C SER A 36 7.79 5.26 10.67
N ASP A 37 6.64 5.55 11.27
CA ASP A 37 6.49 5.51 12.72
C ASP A 37 6.61 4.08 13.28
N TYR A 38 5.96 3.11 12.64
CA TYR A 38 6.03 1.70 13.06
C TYR A 38 7.46 1.14 13.02
N PHE A 39 8.20 1.35 11.92
CA PHE A 39 9.57 0.87 11.79
C PHE A 39 10.57 1.58 12.72
N SER A 40 10.21 2.75 13.26
CA SER A 40 11.04 3.45 14.26
C SER A 40 10.99 2.83 15.66
N VAL A 41 9.95 2.03 15.95
CA VAL A 41 9.69 1.50 17.29
C VAL A 41 9.82 -0.03 17.40
N ILE A 42 9.86 -0.75 16.28
CA ILE A 42 10.06 -2.21 16.27
C ILE A 42 11.53 -2.61 16.13
N LYS A 43 11.88 -3.77 16.69
CA LYS A 43 13.14 -4.46 16.42
C LYS A 43 13.02 -5.17 15.08
N ILE A 44 13.80 -4.74 14.10
CA ILE A 44 13.95 -5.48 12.86
C ILE A 44 14.84 -6.70 13.17
N PRO A 45 14.37 -7.94 12.92
CA PRO A 45 15.14 -9.14 13.21
C PRO A 45 16.48 -9.16 12.46
N GLU A 46 17.55 -9.58 13.14
CA GLU A 46 18.88 -9.75 12.54
C GLU A 46 18.97 -11.07 11.75
N GLU A 47 18.20 -12.08 12.16
CA GLU A 47 18.10 -13.38 11.49
C GLU A 47 16.77 -13.52 10.74
N GLU A 48 16.83 -14.22 9.60
CA GLU A 48 15.75 -14.40 8.63
C GLU A 48 14.45 -14.88 9.30
N THR A 49 13.51 -13.95 9.49
CA THR A 49 12.16 -14.33 9.92
C THR A 49 11.44 -14.87 8.72
N LYS A 50 11.27 -16.19 8.67
CA LYS A 50 10.49 -16.88 7.62
C LYS A 50 9.02 -16.56 7.78
N TYR A 51 8.61 -15.36 7.41
CA TYR A 51 7.22 -15.12 7.05
C TYR A 51 6.95 -15.99 5.82
N LYS A 52 5.87 -16.77 5.85
CA LYS A 52 5.30 -17.30 4.61
C LYS A 52 4.69 -16.12 3.87
N LEU A 53 5.56 -15.33 3.25
CA LEU A 53 5.14 -14.26 2.38
C LEU A 53 4.43 -14.89 1.20
N LEU A 54 3.46 -14.13 0.72
CA LEU A 54 2.48 -14.58 -0.25
C LEU A 54 3.17 -15.33 -1.40
N PRO A 55 2.73 -16.55 -1.73
CA PRO A 55 3.42 -17.33 -2.76
C PRO A 55 3.34 -16.61 -4.11
N GLN A 56 4.53 -16.42 -4.70
CA GLN A 56 4.78 -16.51 -6.15
C GLN A 56 4.12 -15.49 -7.09
N ILE A 57 4.58 -14.24 -7.08
CA ILE A 57 4.66 -13.46 -8.34
C ILE A 57 6.07 -12.93 -8.61
N LEU A 58 6.94 -12.80 -7.60
CA LEU A 58 8.29 -12.27 -7.77
C LEU A 58 9.33 -13.10 -6.98
N ASN A 59 10.28 -13.71 -7.68
CA ASN A 59 11.29 -14.66 -7.20
C ASN A 59 12.09 -14.16 -5.95
N ASP A 60 12.22 -15.08 -4.98
CA ASP A 60 13.28 -15.33 -4.00
C ASP A 60 13.79 -14.28 -2.99
N ASP A 61 13.41 -13.01 -3.04
CA ASP A 61 14.03 -12.01 -2.13
C ASP A 61 13.07 -11.39 -1.08
N TYR A 62 11.87 -11.98 -0.94
CA TYR A 62 10.83 -11.49 -0.03
C TYR A 62 11.02 -11.99 1.40
N ASN A 63 11.52 -13.22 1.60
CA ASN A 63 11.55 -13.93 2.89
C ASN A 63 12.35 -13.26 4.02
N ASN A 64 13.08 -12.18 3.72
CA ASN A 64 14.02 -11.55 4.64
C ASN A 64 13.75 -10.05 4.74
N LEU A 65 13.09 -9.60 5.82
CA LEU A 65 13.04 -8.18 6.18
C LEU A 65 14.37 -7.79 6.85
N SER A 66 15.02 -6.72 6.37
CA SER A 66 16.24 -6.18 6.96
C SER A 66 16.18 -4.67 7.07
N GLU A 67 16.99 -4.07 7.93
CA GLU A 67 17.02 -2.61 8.10
C GLU A 67 17.29 -1.88 6.78
N LYS A 68 18.21 -2.41 5.95
CA LYS A 68 18.48 -1.89 4.61
C LYS A 68 17.24 -1.92 3.71
N LYS A 69 16.49 -3.04 3.72
CA LYS A 69 15.26 -3.18 2.91
C LYS A 69 14.16 -2.22 3.39
N VAL A 70 14.00 -2.07 4.70
CA VAL A 70 13.06 -1.10 5.29
C VAL A 70 13.43 0.35 4.91
N ARG A 71 14.70 0.73 5.03
CA ARG A 71 15.17 2.07 4.62
C ARG A 71 14.92 2.34 3.14
N ASN A 72 15.17 1.35 2.27
CA ASN A 72 14.90 1.48 0.84
C ASN A 72 13.41 1.65 0.55
N LEU A 73 12.56 0.87 1.20
CA LEU A 73 11.11 0.93 1.08
C LEU A 73 10.57 2.31 1.51
N LEU A 74 10.95 2.79 2.70
CA LEU A 74 10.55 4.11 3.19
C LEU A 74 11.10 5.24 2.32
N GLY A 75 12.32 5.09 1.79
CA GLY A 75 12.92 6.01 0.85
C GLY A 75 12.11 6.14 -0.45
N SER A 76 11.68 5.02 -1.03
CA SER A 76 10.84 5.02 -2.24
C SER A 76 9.47 5.63 -2.00
N LEU A 77 8.80 5.30 -0.89
CA LEU A 77 7.51 5.93 -0.54
C LEU A 77 7.65 7.45 -0.37
N LYS A 78 8.72 7.90 0.28
CA LYS A 78 9.00 9.33 0.46
C LYS A 78 9.26 10.02 -0.88
N GLN A 79 10.10 9.43 -1.74
CA GLN A 79 10.38 9.97 -3.07
C GLN A 79 9.11 10.05 -3.91
N TYR A 80 8.24 9.05 -3.82
CA TYR A 80 6.95 9.05 -4.52
C TYR A 80 6.03 10.12 -4.03
N ARG A 81 5.83 10.23 -2.72
CA ARG A 81 5.05 11.32 -2.15
C ARG A 81 5.57 12.69 -2.61
N ASN A 82 6.89 12.87 -2.62
CA ASN A 82 7.51 14.12 -3.06
C ASN A 82 7.28 14.41 -4.54
N PHE A 83 7.20 13.39 -5.40
CA PHE A 83 6.92 13.58 -6.83
C PHE A 83 5.54 14.22 -7.07
N PHE A 84 4.51 13.81 -6.31
CA PHE A 84 3.20 14.47 -6.38
C PHE A 84 3.19 15.90 -5.80
N GLU A 85 4.17 16.22 -4.96
CA GLU A 85 4.31 17.53 -4.32
C GLU A 85 5.22 18.48 -5.11
N SER A 86 6.03 17.96 -6.04
CA SER A 86 6.99 18.76 -6.81
C SER A 86 6.37 19.31 -8.10
N GLU A 87 6.68 20.57 -8.40
CA GLU A 87 6.41 21.18 -9.72
C GLU A 87 7.53 20.86 -10.75
N ASP A 88 8.57 20.13 -10.33
CA ASP A 88 9.70 19.79 -11.19
C ASP A 88 9.38 18.57 -12.07
N ASP A 89 9.52 18.74 -13.38
CA ASP A 89 9.35 17.67 -14.37
C ASP A 89 10.51 16.67 -14.29
N MET A 90 10.20 15.38 -14.07
CA MET A 90 11.14 14.28 -14.31
C MET A 90 11.29 14.02 -15.80
N THR A 91 12.47 13.57 -16.23
CA THR A 91 12.62 13.02 -17.59
C THR A 91 11.94 11.66 -17.72
N ASP A 92 11.49 11.28 -18.93
CA ASP A 92 10.84 9.99 -19.20
C ASP A 92 11.63 8.77 -18.67
N ASP A 93 12.96 8.81 -18.77
CA ASP A 93 13.83 7.73 -18.28
C ASP A 93 13.92 7.70 -16.74
N GLU A 94 13.92 8.87 -16.10
CA GLU A 94 13.87 8.96 -14.63
C GLU A 94 12.53 8.46 -14.11
N GLU A 95 11.43 8.85 -14.74
CA GLU A 95 10.08 8.41 -14.42
C GLU A 95 9.95 6.88 -14.56
N ARG A 96 10.45 6.30 -15.64
CA ARG A 96 10.41 4.85 -15.87
C ARG A 96 11.21 4.07 -14.81
N VAL A 97 12.46 4.45 -14.57
CA VAL A 97 13.31 3.81 -13.55
C VAL A 97 12.70 3.96 -12.16
N PHE A 98 12.06 5.09 -11.90
CA PHE A 98 11.37 5.36 -10.67
C PHE A 98 10.12 4.49 -10.49
N ALA A 99 9.27 4.39 -11.51
CA ALA A 99 8.09 3.53 -11.52
C ALA A 99 8.46 2.06 -11.28
N GLU A 100 9.47 1.52 -11.97
CA GLU A 100 9.94 0.15 -11.80
C GLU A 100 10.38 -0.15 -10.34
N LYS A 101 11.12 0.77 -9.72
CA LYS A 101 11.55 0.63 -8.32
C LYS A 101 10.36 0.69 -7.36
N LEU A 102 9.39 1.54 -7.64
CA LEU A 102 8.19 1.65 -6.83
C LEU A 102 7.34 0.38 -6.89
N VAL A 103 7.14 -0.22 -8.07
CA VAL A 103 6.45 -1.53 -8.25
C VAL A 103 7.00 -2.54 -7.29
N TRP A 104 8.31 -2.73 -7.37
CA TRP A 104 8.98 -3.74 -6.57
C TRP A 104 8.80 -3.49 -5.07
N ASN A 105 8.84 -2.23 -4.63
CA ASN A 105 8.69 -1.88 -3.23
C ASN A 105 7.23 -1.90 -2.75
N LEU A 106 6.26 -1.56 -3.60
CA LEU A 106 4.84 -1.67 -3.27
C LEU A 106 4.44 -3.13 -3.11
N HIS A 107 4.87 -4.02 -4.01
CA HIS A 107 4.65 -5.47 -3.85
C HIS A 107 5.22 -6.01 -2.54
N LYS A 108 6.37 -5.50 -2.10
CA LYS A 108 6.92 -5.82 -0.77
C LYS A 108 6.05 -5.33 0.36
N ILE A 109 5.59 -4.07 0.31
CA ILE A 109 4.74 -3.49 1.35
C ILE A 109 3.46 -4.31 1.50
N ILE A 110 2.73 -4.52 0.40
CA ILE A 110 1.44 -5.22 0.43
C ILE A 110 1.57 -6.66 0.93
N SER A 111 2.69 -7.33 0.62
CA SER A 111 2.96 -8.70 1.06
C SER A 111 3.27 -8.76 2.56
N LEU A 112 3.79 -7.66 3.11
CA LEU A 112 4.05 -7.52 4.54
C LEU A 112 2.81 -7.10 5.33
N LEU A 113 1.87 -6.35 4.72
CA LEU A 113 0.71 -5.76 5.41
C LEU A 113 0.01 -6.73 6.38
N PRO A 114 -0.34 -7.97 6.02
CA PRO A 114 -1.01 -8.89 6.94
C PRO A 114 -0.23 -9.12 8.24
N TRP A 115 1.10 -9.11 8.16
CA TRP A 115 2.01 -9.46 9.23
C TRP A 115 2.42 -8.26 10.11
N LEU A 116 2.14 -7.02 9.70
CA LEU A 116 2.53 -5.83 10.45
C LEU A 116 1.64 -5.66 11.69
N ASN A 117 2.03 -6.31 12.78
CA ASN A 117 1.39 -6.22 14.09
C ASN A 117 2.31 -6.70 15.22
N MET A 118 1.86 -6.49 16.45
CA MET A 118 2.58 -6.85 17.67
C MET A 118 2.82 -8.36 17.89
N TYR A 119 2.14 -9.25 17.17
CA TYR A 119 2.35 -10.69 17.29
C TYR A 119 3.56 -11.18 16.51
N ASN A 120 3.97 -10.42 15.48
CA ASN A 120 5.07 -10.80 14.60
C ASN A 120 6.35 -10.00 14.86
N PHE A 121 6.24 -8.80 15.46
CA PHE A 121 7.39 -7.93 15.71
C PHE A 121 7.53 -7.56 17.18
N SER A 122 8.77 -7.67 17.68
CA SER A 122 9.15 -7.16 19.00
C SER A 122 9.39 -5.65 18.93
N PHE A 123 9.17 -4.94 20.04
CA PHE A 123 9.40 -3.50 20.12
C PHE A 123 10.74 -3.19 20.81
N VAL A 124 11.51 -2.21 20.32
CA VAL A 124 12.88 -1.91 20.79
C VAL A 124 12.91 -1.30 22.19
N LYS A 125 11.86 -0.58 22.58
CA LYS A 125 11.77 0.10 23.88
C LYS A 125 10.58 -0.46 24.66
N GLY A 126 10.65 -0.42 25.99
CA GLY A 126 9.43 -0.29 26.79
C GLY A 126 8.89 1.11 26.49
N LEU A 127 7.88 1.19 25.62
CA LEU A 127 7.48 2.44 24.98
C LEU A 127 6.53 3.21 25.92
N SER A 128 6.93 4.42 26.34
CA SER A 128 6.04 5.37 27.03
C SER A 128 5.28 6.21 26.00
N ASP A 129 4.11 6.72 26.40
CA ASP A 129 3.26 7.61 25.59
C ASP A 129 3.93 8.94 25.21
N ASP A 130 5.13 9.23 25.73
CA ASP A 130 5.86 10.49 25.51
C ASP A 130 6.66 10.51 24.20
N ILE A 131 6.67 9.42 23.43
CA ILE A 131 7.36 9.38 22.14
C ILE A 131 6.55 10.18 21.13
N THR A 132 7.11 11.30 20.69
CA THR A 132 6.54 12.09 19.60
C THR A 132 6.78 11.39 18.27
N LEU A 133 5.72 10.83 17.71
CA LEU A 133 5.72 10.18 16.41
C LEU A 133 5.32 11.18 15.31
N GLN A 134 5.82 10.97 14.09
CA GLN A 134 5.67 11.98 13.03
C GLN A 134 4.23 12.20 12.60
N SER A 135 3.41 11.15 12.71
CA SER A 135 2.03 11.16 12.20
C SER A 135 0.96 11.25 13.28
N GLY A 136 1.36 11.36 14.56
CA GLY A 136 0.45 11.58 15.67
C GLY A 136 -0.37 10.35 16.10
N PHE A 137 -0.04 9.15 15.61
CA PHE A 137 -0.66 7.92 16.10
C PHE A 137 -0.22 7.61 17.53
N SER A 138 -1.15 7.10 18.33
CA SER A 138 -0.85 6.56 19.65
C SER A 138 -0.08 5.24 19.52
N PHE A 139 0.64 4.87 20.59
CA PHE A 139 1.31 3.58 20.64
C PHE A 139 0.33 2.41 20.49
N GLN A 140 -0.86 2.50 21.10
CA GLN A 140 -1.88 1.46 21.02
C GLN A 140 -2.35 1.21 19.57
N GLU A 141 -2.45 2.27 18.77
CA GLU A 141 -2.76 2.13 17.34
C GLU A 141 -1.62 1.40 16.62
N LEU A 142 -0.36 1.75 16.90
CA LEU A 142 0.81 1.13 16.27
C LEU A 142 1.12 -0.31 16.69
N LEU A 143 0.37 -0.87 17.63
CA LEU A 143 0.35 -2.33 17.83
C LEU A 143 -0.24 -3.07 16.62
N PHE A 144 -1.06 -2.37 15.82
CA PHE A 144 -1.79 -2.91 14.67
C PHE A 144 -1.77 -1.94 13.47
N PRO A 145 -0.59 -1.57 12.94
CA PRO A 145 -0.49 -0.63 11.82
C PRO A 145 -1.23 -1.14 10.58
N ASN A 146 -1.29 -2.45 10.36
CA ASN A 146 -2.07 -3.07 9.30
C ASN A 146 -3.56 -2.72 9.37
N LYS A 147 -4.14 -2.67 10.58
CA LYS A 147 -5.51 -2.22 10.79
C LYS A 147 -5.66 -0.73 10.48
N ILE A 148 -4.75 0.11 10.96
CA ILE A 148 -4.82 1.56 10.69
C ILE A 148 -4.78 1.82 9.19
N ILE A 149 -3.84 1.18 8.48
CA ILE A 149 -3.71 1.28 7.01
C ILE A 149 -5.03 0.87 6.35
N ALA A 150 -5.61 -0.26 6.78
CA ALA A 150 -6.88 -0.72 6.22
C ALA A 150 -8.02 0.27 6.47
N ASP A 151 -8.17 0.77 7.71
CA ASP A 151 -9.24 1.68 8.09
C ASP A 151 -9.13 3.05 7.40
N LYS A 152 -7.91 3.46 7.00
CA LYS A 152 -7.68 4.68 6.23
C LYS A 152 -7.89 4.50 4.74
N ILE A 153 -7.44 3.38 4.16
CA ILE A 153 -7.50 3.16 2.71
C ILE A 153 -8.87 2.65 2.28
N LEU A 154 -9.50 1.75 3.04
CA LEU A 154 -10.72 1.05 2.63
C LEU A 154 -11.91 1.99 2.30
N PRO A 155 -12.24 3.02 3.09
CA PRO A 155 -13.37 3.91 2.77
C PRO A 155 -13.15 4.67 1.46
N VAL A 156 -11.92 5.11 1.22
CA VAL A 156 -11.54 5.82 0.00
C VAL A 156 -11.51 4.86 -1.18
N LEU A 157 -10.96 3.66 -0.99
CA LEU A 157 -10.94 2.62 -2.02
C LEU A 157 -12.36 2.26 -2.46
N ARG A 158 -13.31 2.06 -1.53
CA ARG A 158 -14.73 1.81 -1.87
C ARG A 158 -15.32 2.94 -2.72
N SER A 159 -15.16 4.17 -2.26
CA SER A 159 -15.63 5.36 -2.99
C SER A 159 -15.00 5.43 -4.39
N PHE A 160 -13.71 5.14 -4.50
CA PHE A 160 -12.98 5.10 -5.75
C PHE A 160 -13.48 3.98 -6.67
N THR A 161 -13.74 2.78 -6.15
CA THR A 161 -14.24 1.64 -6.95
C THR A 161 -15.64 1.89 -7.54
N GLU A 162 -16.47 2.72 -6.90
CA GLU A 162 -17.81 3.06 -7.41
C GLU A 162 -17.77 3.97 -8.64
N VAL A 163 -16.67 4.72 -8.81
CA VAL A 163 -16.54 5.74 -9.87
C VAL A 163 -15.46 5.45 -10.89
N SER A 164 -14.60 4.46 -10.63
CA SER A 164 -13.43 4.19 -11.45
C SER A 164 -13.84 3.53 -12.77
N ILE A 165 -13.86 4.33 -13.83
CA ILE A 165 -14.10 3.87 -15.21
C ILE A 165 -12.80 3.68 -16.02
N ASN A 166 -11.66 4.09 -15.46
CA ASN A 166 -10.38 4.10 -16.15
C ASN A 166 -9.59 2.83 -15.84
N ASN A 167 -9.55 1.92 -16.81
CA ASN A 167 -8.69 0.75 -16.73
C ASN A 167 -7.22 1.16 -16.90
N PRO A 168 -6.27 0.60 -16.14
CA PRO A 168 -4.85 0.82 -16.36
C PRO A 168 -4.38 0.26 -17.72
N GLY A 169 -3.24 0.75 -18.23
CA GLY A 169 -2.71 0.39 -19.55
C GLY A 169 -2.57 -1.12 -19.78
N PHE A 170 -2.13 -1.88 -18.78
CA PHE A 170 -1.97 -3.33 -18.84
C PHE A 170 -3.28 -4.07 -19.09
N PHE A 171 -4.41 -3.54 -18.60
CA PHE A 171 -5.71 -4.16 -18.82
C PHE A 171 -6.06 -4.24 -20.31
N TYR A 172 -5.64 -3.24 -21.09
CA TYR A 172 -5.84 -3.24 -22.53
C TYR A 172 -5.02 -4.32 -23.24
N ARG A 173 -3.89 -4.73 -22.65
CA ARG A 173 -3.02 -5.82 -23.14
C ARG A 173 -3.53 -7.19 -22.73
N CYS A 174 -4.18 -7.28 -21.55
CA CYS A 174 -4.63 -8.55 -20.98
C CYS A 174 -6.06 -8.94 -21.37
N TYR A 175 -6.95 -7.98 -21.64
CA TYR A 175 -8.38 -8.25 -21.82
C TYR A 175 -8.95 -7.67 -23.11
N THR A 176 -9.84 -8.43 -23.74
CA THR A 176 -10.59 -8.00 -24.92
C THR A 176 -11.59 -6.89 -24.57
N SER A 177 -11.94 -6.03 -25.53
CA SER A 177 -12.84 -4.87 -25.32
C SER A 177 -14.16 -5.24 -24.63
N ASN A 178 -14.65 -6.46 -24.85
CA ASN A 178 -15.97 -6.95 -24.46
C ASN A 178 -16.00 -7.45 -23.00
N GLU A 179 -14.81 -7.64 -22.41
CA GLU A 179 -14.63 -8.22 -21.07
C GLU A 179 -14.03 -7.21 -20.09
N ARG A 180 -13.37 -6.16 -20.59
CA ARG A 180 -12.66 -5.14 -19.79
C ARG A 180 -13.46 -4.61 -18.60
N GLY A 181 -14.70 -4.15 -18.82
CA GLY A 181 -15.53 -3.61 -17.72
C GLY A 181 -15.78 -4.63 -16.61
N ARG A 182 -16.24 -5.84 -16.97
CA ARG A 182 -16.50 -6.91 -15.99
C ARG A 182 -15.23 -7.38 -15.26
N GLN A 183 -14.11 -7.43 -15.97
CA GLN A 183 -12.82 -7.80 -15.37
C GLN A 183 -12.31 -6.71 -14.45
N TRP A 184 -12.58 -5.44 -14.78
CA TRP A 184 -12.21 -4.30 -13.94
C TRP A 184 -13.01 -4.26 -12.64
N ASP A 185 -14.34 -4.38 -12.73
CA ASP A 185 -15.22 -4.48 -11.57
C ASP A 185 -14.79 -5.64 -10.66
N TRP A 186 -14.42 -6.78 -11.26
CA TRP A 186 -13.93 -7.94 -10.53
C TRP A 186 -12.60 -7.66 -9.82
N ILE A 187 -11.63 -7.05 -10.48
CA ILE A 187 -10.33 -6.70 -9.89
C ILE A 187 -10.49 -5.67 -8.77
N MET A 188 -11.31 -4.64 -8.98
CA MET A 188 -11.66 -3.66 -7.94
C MET A 188 -12.31 -4.31 -6.72
N SER A 189 -13.26 -5.22 -6.94
CA SER A 189 -13.87 -6.01 -5.87
C SER A 189 -12.81 -6.80 -5.09
N LYS A 190 -11.81 -7.39 -5.77
CA LYS A 190 -10.73 -8.11 -5.07
C LYS A 190 -9.84 -7.20 -4.24
N MET A 191 -9.52 -5.99 -4.70
CA MET A 191 -8.80 -5.01 -3.89
C MET A 191 -9.59 -4.66 -2.62
N VAL A 192 -10.89 -4.36 -2.75
CA VAL A 192 -11.77 -4.05 -1.61
C VAL A 192 -11.80 -5.22 -0.62
N THR A 193 -12.04 -6.44 -1.12
CA THR A 193 -12.06 -7.66 -0.29
C THR A 193 -10.74 -7.88 0.46
N ALA A 194 -9.59 -7.60 -0.16
CA ALA A 194 -8.30 -7.72 0.51
C ALA A 194 -8.16 -6.74 1.70
N PHE A 195 -8.60 -5.50 1.54
CA PHE A 195 -8.56 -4.49 2.60
C PHE A 195 -9.62 -4.71 3.69
N GLU A 196 -10.80 -5.24 3.34
CA GLU A 196 -11.81 -5.71 4.32
C GLU A 196 -11.27 -6.86 5.17
N TRP A 197 -10.63 -7.83 4.52
CA TRP A 197 -9.97 -8.92 5.19
C TRP A 197 -8.87 -8.40 6.12
N LEU A 198 -8.06 -7.43 5.68
CA LEU A 198 -7.00 -6.83 6.50
C LEU A 198 -7.55 -6.13 7.75
N SER A 199 -8.62 -5.35 7.61
CA SER A 199 -9.25 -4.65 8.74
C SER A 199 -9.86 -5.63 9.75
N THR A 200 -10.36 -6.78 9.28
CA THR A 200 -11.01 -7.80 10.12
C THR A 200 -10.00 -8.78 10.74
N ASN A 201 -8.96 -9.16 9.99
CA ASN A 201 -7.97 -10.19 10.35
C ASN A 201 -6.61 -9.59 10.70
N TYR A 202 -6.59 -8.35 11.22
CA TYR A 202 -5.39 -7.60 11.57
C TYR A 202 -4.49 -8.27 12.64
N LYS A 203 -5.00 -9.30 13.32
CA LYS A 203 -4.25 -10.13 14.27
C LYS A 203 -3.56 -11.34 13.62
N CYS A 204 -3.34 -11.30 12.30
CA CYS A 204 -2.71 -12.38 11.56
C CYS A 204 -1.31 -12.71 12.12
N THR A 205 -1.03 -14.00 12.31
CA THR A 205 0.25 -14.50 12.85
C THR A 205 0.92 -15.40 11.82
N GLY A 206 2.26 -15.48 11.74
CA GLY A 206 3.01 -16.18 10.67
C GLY A 206 2.60 -17.63 10.30
N ASN A 207 1.73 -18.27 11.07
CA ASN A 207 1.14 -19.59 10.80
C ASN A 207 -0.20 -19.53 10.03
N ASN A 208 -0.83 -18.36 9.91
CA ASN A 208 -2.10 -18.19 9.23
C ASN A 208 -1.90 -18.31 7.71
N GLU A 209 -2.74 -19.08 7.05
CA GLU A 209 -2.81 -19.08 5.59
C GLU A 209 -3.62 -17.87 5.14
N ILE A 210 -3.07 -17.08 4.22
CA ILE A 210 -3.76 -15.95 3.61
C ILE A 210 -4.42 -16.47 2.33
N PRO A 211 -5.75 -16.31 2.16
CA PRO A 211 -6.43 -16.82 0.98
C PRO A 211 -5.89 -16.19 -0.31
N ASP A 212 -5.75 -16.97 -1.38
CA ASP A 212 -5.20 -16.52 -2.67
C ASP A 212 -5.92 -15.29 -3.24
N GLU A 213 -7.22 -15.14 -3.00
CA GLU A 213 -7.97 -13.97 -3.45
C GLU A 213 -7.56 -12.67 -2.74
N ILE A 214 -7.12 -12.77 -1.48
CA ILE A 214 -6.61 -11.64 -0.70
C ILE A 214 -5.22 -11.27 -1.23
N VAL A 215 -4.40 -12.27 -1.53
CA VAL A 215 -3.10 -12.09 -2.19
C VAL A 215 -3.26 -11.36 -3.50
N PHE A 216 -4.17 -11.84 -4.34
CA PHE A 216 -4.46 -11.23 -5.62
C PHE A 216 -4.97 -9.80 -5.47
N GLY A 217 -5.89 -9.52 -4.55
CA GLY A 217 -6.41 -8.18 -4.32
C GLY A 217 -5.35 -7.18 -3.89
N PHE A 218 -4.42 -7.60 -3.02
CA PHE A 218 -3.26 -6.79 -2.68
C PHE A 218 -2.34 -6.56 -3.88
N HIS A 219 -2.02 -7.61 -4.64
CA HIS A 219 -1.16 -7.50 -5.81
C HIS A 219 -1.74 -6.52 -6.83
N ALA A 220 -3.04 -6.65 -7.13
CA ALA A 220 -3.75 -5.75 -8.01
C ALA A 220 -3.70 -4.30 -7.51
N PHE A 221 -3.81 -4.09 -6.19
CA PHE A 221 -3.69 -2.76 -5.59
C PHE A 221 -2.30 -2.14 -5.83
N ALA A 222 -1.22 -2.90 -5.65
CA ALA A 222 0.12 -2.38 -5.93
C ALA A 222 0.34 -2.06 -7.41
N GLU A 223 -0.09 -2.92 -8.33
CA GLU A 223 0.00 -2.65 -9.77
C GLU A 223 -0.82 -1.41 -10.17
N PHE A 224 -2.01 -1.29 -9.60
CA PHE A 224 -2.92 -0.18 -9.86
C PHE A 224 -2.32 1.18 -9.48
N LEU A 225 -1.69 1.28 -8.31
CA LEU A 225 -1.09 2.52 -7.82
C LEU A 225 0.02 3.06 -8.74
N ILE A 226 0.50 2.29 -9.71
CA ILE A 226 1.71 2.58 -10.49
C ILE A 226 1.35 2.88 -11.94
N GLU A 227 0.58 1.98 -12.55
CA GLU A 227 0.19 2.11 -13.95
C GLU A 227 -0.64 3.36 -14.23
N MET A 228 -1.31 3.91 -13.22
CA MET A 228 -2.13 5.11 -13.39
C MET A 228 -1.34 6.43 -13.32
N ASN A 229 -0.02 6.37 -13.10
CA ASN A 229 0.85 7.55 -13.13
C ASN A 229 1.67 7.64 -14.42
N GLN A 230 1.59 6.63 -15.30
CA GLN A 230 2.10 6.78 -16.66
C GLN A 230 1.07 7.61 -17.47
N PRO A 231 1.47 8.75 -18.05
CA PRO A 231 0.56 9.65 -18.78
C PRO A 231 -0.19 9.00 -19.96
#